data_AF-T0ZHR1-F1
#
_entry.id   AF-T0ZHR1-F1
#
_cell.length_a   1.000
_cell.length_b   1.000
_cell.length_c   1.000
_cell.angle_alpha   90.00
_cell.angle_beta   90.00
_cell.angle_gamma   90.00
#
_symmetry.space_group_name_H-M   'P 1'
#
loop_
_entity.id
_entity.type
_entity.pdbx_description
1 polymer ?
#
loop_
_entity_poly.entity_id
_entity_poly.type
_entity_poly.pdbx_seq_one_letter_code
_entity_poly.pdbx_strand_id
1 'polypeptide(L)'
;RVARAFTVYFQLVNLAEERHRARSLRERERGDQLVPESLAACVSAVRAEAGEDALVEVLNRLEVRPVLTAHPTEARRRAVVDALRRIGELMERMGKPVLGAADRLAAERGLYEQLTILWRTAQLRHTAPTPLDEVRAVAAVFDETLFELVPRLCRGLEQALVGADAVGRAQPPFRTFLRWGSWVGGDREGNPAVTAQITQAA
;
A
#
# COMPACT_ATOMS: atom_id res chain seq x y z
N ARG A 1 -20.49 -15.29 19.00
CA ARG A 1 -19.48 -14.61 19.86
C ARG A 1 -18.08 -15.15 19.59
N VAL A 2 -17.88 -16.47 19.54
CA VAL A 2 -16.59 -17.10 19.22
C VAL A 2 -16.04 -16.73 17.83
N ALA A 3 -16.84 -16.87 16.77
CA ALA A 3 -16.43 -16.49 15.41
C ALA A 3 -15.94 -15.03 15.31
N ARG A 4 -16.64 -14.09 15.98
CA ARG A 4 -16.23 -12.68 16.04
C ARG A 4 -14.89 -12.49 16.73
N ALA A 5 -14.65 -13.22 17.82
CA ALA A 5 -13.38 -13.15 18.54
C ALA A 5 -12.22 -13.60 17.66
N PHE A 6 -12.38 -14.70 16.94
CA PHE A 6 -11.38 -15.15 15.96
C PHE A 6 -11.20 -14.14 14.82
N THR A 7 -12.28 -13.57 14.26
CA THR A 7 -12.17 -12.53 13.22
C THR A 7 -11.34 -11.34 13.69
N VAL A 8 -11.66 -10.77 14.86
CA VAL A 8 -10.93 -9.62 15.41
C VAL A 8 -9.49 -10.01 15.73
N TYR A 9 -9.26 -11.19 16.32
CA TYR A 9 -7.92 -11.70 16.58
C TYR A 9 -7.09 -11.78 15.30
N PHE A 10 -7.59 -12.42 14.24
CA PHE A 10 -6.85 -12.54 12.97
C PHE A 10 -6.62 -11.18 12.30
N GLN A 11 -7.57 -10.25 12.39
CA GLN A 11 -7.35 -8.88 11.90
C GLN A 11 -6.18 -8.19 12.62
N LEU A 12 -6.10 -8.35 13.95
CA LEU A 12 -5.03 -7.75 14.75
C LEU A 12 -3.68 -8.45 14.53
N VAL A 13 -3.65 -9.78 14.39
CA VAL A 13 -2.44 -10.53 14.04
C VAL A 13 -1.90 -10.08 12.69
N ASN A 14 -2.75 -10.04 11.66
CA ASN A 14 -2.36 -9.59 10.32
C ASN A 14 -1.81 -8.16 10.36
N LEU A 15 -2.46 -7.25 11.09
CA LEU A 15 -1.99 -5.87 11.24
C LEU A 15 -0.64 -5.80 11.97
N ALA A 16 -0.45 -6.61 13.02
CA ALA A 16 0.82 -6.66 13.74
C ALA A 16 1.96 -7.18 12.87
N GLU A 17 1.71 -8.23 12.07
CA GLU A 17 2.66 -8.78 11.11
C GLU A 17 3.02 -7.77 10.02
N GLU A 18 2.03 -7.09 9.45
CA GLU A 18 2.24 -6.03 8.46
C GLU A 18 3.13 -4.91 9.02
N ARG A 19 2.85 -4.46 10.26
CA ARG A 19 3.65 -3.41 10.93
C ARG A 19 5.04 -3.90 11.31
N HIS A 20 5.20 -5.16 11.67
CA HIS A 20 6.52 -5.75 11.91
C HIS A 20 7.33 -5.78 10.61
N ARG A 21 6.73 -6.27 9.51
CA ARG A 21 7.37 -6.32 8.19
C ARG A 21 7.80 -4.94 7.71
N ALA A 22 6.93 -3.94 7.81
CA ALA A 22 7.24 -2.56 7.44
C ALA A 22 8.40 -1.99 8.27
N ARG A 23 8.46 -2.29 9.58
CA ARG A 23 9.57 -1.88 10.44
C ARG A 23 10.88 -2.56 10.05
N SER A 24 10.87 -3.88 9.83
CA SER A 24 12.04 -4.63 9.42
C SER A 24 12.61 -4.15 8.08
N LEU A 25 11.76 -3.76 7.14
CA LEU A 25 12.19 -3.14 5.88
C LEU A 25 12.90 -1.80 6.12
N ARG A 26 12.32 -0.91 6.93
CA ARG A 26 12.94 0.38 7.28
C ARG A 26 14.25 0.23 8.06
N GLU A 27 14.37 -0.79 8.90
CA GLU A 27 15.61 -1.08 9.62
C GLU A 27 16.72 -1.54 8.67
N ARG A 28 16.39 -2.32 7.62
CA ARG A 28 17.34 -2.68 6.57
C ARG A 28 17.80 -1.47 5.77
N GLU A 29 16.89 -0.55 5.46
CA GLU A 29 17.21 0.71 4.75
C GLU A 29 18.14 1.65 5.52
N ARG A 30 18.24 1.51 6.86
CA ARG A 30 19.16 2.32 7.69
C ARG A 30 20.60 1.81 7.69
N GLY A 31 20.84 0.60 7.20
CA GLY A 31 22.19 0.08 7.04
C GLY A 31 22.93 0.79 5.91
N ASP A 32 24.25 0.92 6.03
CA ASP A 32 25.12 1.49 4.98
C ASP A 32 25.32 0.52 3.79
N GLN A 33 24.64 -0.62 3.81
CA GLN A 33 24.69 -1.66 2.78
C GLN A 33 23.46 -1.57 1.86
N LEU A 34 23.66 -1.92 0.59
CA LEU A 34 22.56 -2.08 -0.36
C LEU A 34 21.54 -3.07 0.21
N VAL A 35 20.30 -2.61 0.38
CA VAL A 35 19.19 -3.46 0.81
C VAL A 35 18.99 -4.54 -0.26
N PRO A 36 19.09 -5.84 0.07
CA PRO A 36 18.80 -6.92 -0.88
C PRO A 36 17.40 -6.75 -1.46
N GLU A 37 17.24 -7.07 -2.75
CA GLU A 37 15.97 -6.94 -3.50
C GLU A 37 15.47 -5.49 -3.67
N SER A 38 16.31 -4.48 -3.40
CA SER A 38 15.99 -3.08 -3.72
C SER A 38 16.23 -2.74 -5.19
N LEU A 39 15.64 -1.61 -5.64
CA LEU A 39 15.91 -1.05 -6.96
C LEU A 39 17.40 -0.79 -7.18
N ALA A 40 18.10 -0.27 -6.17
CA ALA A 40 19.53 -0.01 -6.24
C ALA A 40 20.34 -1.31 -6.39
N ALA A 41 19.98 -2.36 -5.65
CA ALA A 41 20.61 -3.66 -5.79
C ALA A 41 20.37 -4.27 -7.19
N CYS A 42 19.15 -4.14 -7.73
CA CYS A 42 18.80 -4.63 -9.06
C CYS A 42 19.56 -3.88 -10.17
N VAL A 43 19.60 -2.55 -10.12
CA VAL A 43 20.38 -1.72 -11.07
C VAL A 43 21.86 -2.09 -11.02
N SER A 44 22.43 -2.23 -9.82
CA SER A 44 23.82 -2.64 -9.64
C SER A 44 24.11 -4.02 -10.23
N ALA A 45 23.22 -5.00 -9.99
CA ALA A 45 23.36 -6.35 -10.52
C ALA A 45 23.32 -6.37 -12.06
N VAL A 46 22.33 -5.73 -12.68
CA VAL A 46 22.22 -5.65 -14.14
C VAL A 46 23.43 -4.96 -14.76
N ARG A 47 23.88 -3.84 -14.16
CA ARG A 47 25.07 -3.11 -14.62
C ARG A 47 26.33 -3.98 -14.54
N ALA A 48 26.49 -4.76 -13.47
CA ALA A 48 27.64 -5.63 -13.27
C ALA A 48 27.64 -6.84 -14.22
N GLU A 49 26.46 -7.39 -14.52
CA GLU A 49 26.32 -8.61 -15.34
C GLU A 49 26.28 -8.31 -16.85
N ALA A 50 25.58 -7.25 -17.26
CA ALA A 50 25.27 -6.98 -18.66
C ALA A 50 25.80 -5.63 -19.19
N GLY A 51 26.32 -4.76 -18.31
CA GLY A 51 26.87 -3.45 -18.67
C GLY A 51 25.82 -2.34 -18.81
N GLU A 52 26.30 -1.12 -19.08
CA GLU A 52 25.45 0.09 -19.11
C GLU A 52 24.48 0.12 -20.30
N ASP A 53 24.94 -0.31 -21.49
CA ASP A 53 24.11 -0.29 -22.70
C ASP A 53 22.89 -1.21 -22.56
N ALA A 54 23.07 -2.39 -21.96
CA ALA A 54 21.99 -3.33 -21.69
C ALA A 54 21.00 -2.77 -20.65
N LEU A 55 21.50 -2.11 -19.60
CA LEU A 55 20.66 -1.44 -18.62
C LEU A 55 19.78 -0.37 -19.27
N VAL A 56 20.35 0.46 -20.16
CA VAL A 56 19.61 1.47 -20.92
C VAL A 56 18.55 0.83 -21.83
N GLU A 57 18.85 -0.29 -22.48
CA GLU A 57 17.85 -1.00 -23.30
C GLU A 57 16.67 -1.50 -22.46
N VAL A 58 16.95 -2.10 -21.30
CA VAL A 58 15.91 -2.58 -20.37
C VAL A 58 15.04 -1.44 -19.88
N LEU A 59 15.65 -0.32 -19.45
CA LEU A 59 14.91 0.85 -18.98
C LEU A 59 14.00 1.47 -20.05
N ASN A 60 14.40 1.41 -21.32
CA ASN A 60 13.59 1.90 -22.43
C ASN A 60 12.38 1.02 -22.74
N ARG A 61 12.43 -0.26 -22.36
CA ARG A 61 11.37 -1.26 -22.60
C ARG A 61 10.55 -1.59 -21.36
N LEU A 62 11.00 -1.15 -20.18
CA LEU A 62 10.35 -1.46 -18.91
C LEU A 62 8.93 -0.87 -18.88
N GLU A 63 7.94 -1.75 -18.77
CA GLU A 63 6.57 -1.39 -18.49
C GLU A 63 5.99 -2.35 -17.45
N VAL A 64 5.40 -1.79 -16.41
CA VAL A 64 4.70 -2.48 -15.33
C VAL A 64 3.30 -1.87 -15.26
N ARG A 65 2.27 -2.71 -15.45
CA ARG A 65 0.87 -2.30 -15.45
C ARG A 65 0.04 -3.10 -14.44
N PRO A 66 0.04 -2.74 -13.15
CA PRO A 66 -0.85 -3.36 -12.19
C PRO A 66 -2.30 -3.02 -12.53
N VAL A 67 -3.17 -4.02 -12.44
CA VAL A 67 -4.61 -3.88 -12.69
C VAL A 67 -5.35 -4.09 -11.39
N LEU A 68 -6.06 -3.07 -10.92
CA LEU A 68 -6.85 -3.12 -9.71
C LEU A 68 -8.16 -3.86 -10.00
N THR A 69 -8.45 -4.86 -9.19
CA THR A 69 -9.68 -5.66 -9.26
C THR A 69 -10.51 -5.42 -8.01
N ALA A 70 -11.82 -5.59 -8.13
CA ALA A 70 -12.70 -5.53 -6.98
C ALA A 70 -12.35 -6.73 -6.09
N HIS A 71 -12.21 -6.50 -4.78
CA HIS A 71 -11.93 -7.60 -3.88
C HIS A 71 -13.25 -8.32 -3.57
N PRO A 72 -13.45 -9.56 -4.05
CA PRO A 72 -14.77 -10.23 -4.06
C PRO A 72 -15.36 -10.47 -2.66
N THR A 73 -14.55 -10.30 -1.60
CA THR A 73 -14.96 -10.51 -0.20
C THR A 73 -14.81 -9.27 0.68
N GLU A 74 -14.62 -8.07 0.13
CA GLU A 74 -14.49 -6.85 0.93
C GLU A 74 -15.86 -6.30 1.41
N ALA A 75 -16.64 -7.18 2.04
CA ALA A 75 -17.80 -6.83 2.85
C ALA A 75 -17.41 -6.15 4.18
N ARG A 76 -16.15 -5.73 4.35
CA ARG A 76 -15.72 -5.03 5.57
C ARG A 76 -16.39 -3.66 5.61
N ARG A 77 -16.90 -3.30 6.79
CA ARG A 77 -17.44 -1.95 7.00
C ARG A 77 -16.29 -0.95 7.02
N ARG A 78 -16.52 0.25 6.48
CA ARG A 78 -15.54 1.35 6.53
C ARG A 78 -15.02 1.61 7.95
N ALA A 79 -15.90 1.57 8.94
CA ALA A 79 -15.53 1.71 10.35
C ALA A 79 -14.53 0.65 10.86
N VAL A 80 -14.53 -0.58 10.31
CA VAL A 80 -13.55 -1.63 10.65
C VAL A 80 -12.19 -1.26 10.04
N VAL A 81 -12.17 -0.85 8.77
CA VAL A 81 -10.95 -0.42 8.07
C VAL A 81 -10.32 0.78 8.77
N ASP A 82 -11.14 1.79 9.09
CA ASP A 82 -10.70 2.99 9.81
C ASP A 82 -10.13 2.67 11.20
N ALA A 83 -10.78 1.76 11.95
CA ALA A 83 -10.29 1.34 13.26
C ALA A 83 -8.94 0.62 13.14
N LEU A 84 -8.78 -0.31 12.19
CA LEU A 84 -7.51 -1.00 11.96
C LEU A 84 -6.39 -0.04 11.53
N ARG A 85 -6.69 0.92 10.64
CA ARG A 85 -5.73 1.96 10.25
C ARG A 85 -5.25 2.77 11.45
N ARG A 86 -6.18 3.27 12.29
CA ARG A 86 -5.86 4.03 13.51
C ARG A 86 -5.07 3.19 14.53
N ILE A 87 -5.42 1.92 14.69
CA ILE A 87 -4.63 0.98 15.53
C ILE A 87 -3.19 0.90 15.01
N GLY A 88 -3.00 0.74 13.71
CA GLY A 88 -1.67 0.69 13.08
C GLY A 88 -0.85 1.96 13.30
N GLU A 89 -1.48 3.14 13.16
CA GLU A 89 -0.85 4.45 13.44
C GLU A 89 -0.44 4.58 14.91
N LEU A 90 -1.30 4.17 15.85
CA LEU A 90 -1.00 4.20 17.28
C LEU A 90 0.16 3.25 17.63
N MET A 91 0.17 2.03 17.07
CA MET A 91 1.28 1.08 17.21
C MET A 91 2.60 1.67 16.71
N GLU A 92 2.58 2.38 15.59
CA GLU A 92 3.74 3.05 15.04
C GLU A 92 4.23 4.21 15.93
N ARG A 93 3.31 5.01 16.48
CA ARG A 93 3.66 6.08 17.44
C ARG A 93 4.29 5.52 18.71
N MET A 94 3.74 4.45 19.27
CA MET A 94 4.29 3.78 20.48
C MET A 94 5.63 3.09 20.23
N GLY A 95 5.92 2.69 18.99
CA GLY A 95 7.21 2.11 18.61
C GLY A 95 8.36 3.13 18.50
N LYS A 96 8.11 4.44 18.67
CA LYS A 96 9.15 5.47 18.57
C LYS A 96 9.99 5.53 19.86
N PRO A 97 11.34 5.58 19.78
CA PRO A 97 12.22 5.52 20.94
C PRO A 97 12.06 6.65 21.98
N VAL A 98 11.53 7.81 21.56
CA VAL A 98 11.52 9.06 22.34
C VAL A 98 10.10 9.45 22.77
N LEU A 99 9.19 8.48 22.95
CA LEU A 99 7.83 8.80 23.38
C LEU A 99 7.79 9.04 24.90
N GLY A 100 7.40 10.24 25.32
CA GLY A 100 7.23 10.58 26.74
C GLY A 100 6.15 9.72 27.41
N ALA A 101 6.24 9.57 28.74
CA ALA A 101 5.31 8.71 29.49
C ALA A 101 3.84 9.12 29.33
N ALA A 102 3.55 10.43 29.30
CA ALA A 102 2.19 10.94 29.08
C ALA A 102 1.66 10.62 27.67
N ASP A 103 2.49 10.79 26.65
CA ASP A 103 2.13 10.48 25.25
C ASP A 103 1.91 8.99 25.03
N ARG A 104 2.72 8.14 25.69
CA ARG A 104 2.54 6.69 25.68
C ARG A 104 1.20 6.29 26.28
N LEU A 105 0.87 6.85 27.44
CA LEU A 105 -0.40 6.59 28.12
C LEU A 105 -1.60 7.08 27.29
N ALA A 106 -1.48 8.21 26.61
CA ALA A 106 -2.50 8.70 25.67
C ALA A 106 -2.65 7.77 24.45
N ALA A 107 -1.54 7.27 23.89
CA ALA A 107 -1.57 6.33 22.78
C ALA A 107 -2.18 4.97 23.17
N GLU A 108 -1.87 4.46 24.36
CA GLU A 108 -2.47 3.25 24.92
C GLU A 108 -3.98 3.40 25.13
N ARG A 109 -4.43 4.54 25.67
CA ARG A 109 -5.88 4.86 25.76
C ARG A 109 -6.54 4.87 24.40
N GLY A 110 -5.95 5.56 23.42
CA GLY A 110 -6.43 5.57 22.04
C GLY A 110 -6.51 4.17 21.43
N LEU A 111 -5.55 3.30 21.75
CA LEU A 111 -5.55 1.91 21.28
C LEU A 111 -6.76 1.15 21.85
N TYR A 112 -7.02 1.24 23.15
CA TYR A 112 -8.17 0.62 23.78
C TYR A 112 -9.50 1.13 23.22
N GLU A 113 -9.59 2.42 22.91
CA GLU A 113 -10.76 3.00 22.24
C GLU A 113 -11.00 2.36 20.87
N GLN A 114 -9.96 2.28 20.03
CA GLN A 114 -10.09 1.66 18.70
C GLN A 114 -10.37 0.15 18.77
N LEU A 115 -9.76 -0.56 19.71
CA LEU A 115 -10.07 -1.98 19.95
C LEU A 115 -11.52 -2.17 20.39
N THR A 116 -12.05 -1.26 21.20
CA THR A 116 -13.46 -1.28 21.62
C THR A 116 -14.38 -1.00 20.44
N ILE A 117 -14.05 -0.04 19.57
CA ILE A 117 -14.80 0.23 18.34
C ILE A 117 -14.80 -1.00 17.44
N LEU A 118 -13.63 -1.61 17.22
CA LEU A 118 -13.48 -2.82 16.41
C LEU A 118 -14.30 -3.98 16.99
N TRP A 119 -14.23 -4.19 18.31
CA TRP A 119 -14.99 -5.24 18.99
C TRP A 119 -16.50 -5.00 18.99
N ARG A 120 -16.97 -3.74 19.02
CA ARG A 120 -18.41 -3.41 19.04
C ARG A 120 -19.01 -3.28 17.65
N THR A 121 -18.21 -3.02 16.62
CA THR A 121 -18.66 -2.88 15.23
C THR A 121 -18.86 -4.25 14.57
N ALA A 122 -19.99 -4.43 13.88
CA ALA A 122 -20.23 -5.63 13.09
C ALA A 122 -19.18 -5.73 11.97
N GLN A 123 -18.53 -6.89 11.87
CA GLN A 123 -17.36 -7.06 11.00
C GLN A 123 -17.71 -7.11 9.51
N LEU A 124 -18.91 -7.60 9.20
CA LEU A 124 -19.44 -7.71 7.85
C LEU A 124 -20.56 -6.69 7.63
N ARG A 125 -20.65 -6.19 6.40
CA ARG A 125 -21.84 -5.52 5.89
C ARG A 125 -22.97 -6.53 5.75
N HIS A 126 -24.20 -6.09 6.01
CA HIS A 126 -25.40 -6.89 5.72
C HIS A 126 -25.80 -6.78 4.24
N THR A 127 -25.36 -5.72 3.55
CA THR A 127 -25.58 -5.47 2.13
C THR A 127 -24.24 -5.46 1.39
N ALA A 128 -24.20 -6.13 0.24
CA ALA A 128 -23.03 -6.08 -0.64
C ALA A 128 -22.79 -4.63 -1.11
N PRO A 129 -21.51 -4.20 -1.27
CA PRO A 129 -21.21 -2.92 -1.88
C PRO A 129 -21.78 -2.86 -3.31
N THR A 130 -22.21 -1.66 -3.73
CA THR A 130 -22.57 -1.44 -5.13
C THR A 130 -21.28 -1.34 -5.97
N PRO A 131 -21.33 -1.60 -7.29
CA PRO A 131 -20.15 -1.41 -8.15
C PRO A 131 -19.51 -0.02 -8.02
N LEU A 132 -20.31 1.05 -7.84
CA LEU A 132 -19.80 2.40 -7.62
C LEU A 132 -19.14 2.59 -6.24
N ASP A 133 -19.55 1.82 -5.23
CA ASP A 133 -18.83 1.81 -3.95
C ASP A 133 -17.45 1.19 -4.09
N GLU A 134 -17.31 0.14 -4.90
CA GLU A 134 -16.03 -0.48 -5.20
C GLU A 134 -15.13 0.46 -6.01
N VAL A 135 -15.69 1.17 -7.01
CA VAL A 135 -14.95 2.20 -7.77
C VAL A 135 -14.42 3.27 -6.81
N ARG A 136 -15.26 3.78 -5.90
CA ARG A 136 -14.84 4.77 -4.89
C ARG A 136 -13.78 4.23 -3.94
N ALA A 137 -13.86 2.97 -3.55
CA ALA A 137 -12.85 2.34 -2.70
C ALA A 137 -11.49 2.26 -3.42
N VAL A 138 -11.48 1.88 -4.69
CA VAL A 138 -10.27 1.86 -5.52
C VAL A 138 -9.70 3.27 -5.73
N ALA A 139 -10.56 4.26 -6.01
CA ALA A 139 -10.13 5.66 -6.14
C ALA A 139 -9.47 6.17 -4.84
N ALA A 140 -10.01 5.82 -3.68
CA ALA A 140 -9.41 6.17 -2.40
C ALA A 140 -8.01 5.57 -2.21
N VAL A 141 -7.77 4.32 -2.65
CA VAL A 141 -6.41 3.73 -2.64
C VAL A 141 -5.44 4.53 -3.51
N PHE A 142 -5.92 5.05 -4.65
CA PHE A 142 -5.11 5.89 -5.50
C PHE A 142 -4.68 7.18 -4.77
N ASP A 143 -5.65 7.91 -4.21
CA ASP A 143 -5.42 9.18 -3.53
C ASP A 143 -4.58 9.03 -2.25
N GLU A 144 -4.88 8.02 -1.43
CA GLU A 144 -4.28 7.84 -0.11
C GLU A 144 -2.91 7.15 -0.17
N THR A 145 -2.63 6.37 -1.23
CA THR A 145 -1.41 5.53 -1.30
C THR A 145 -0.64 5.70 -2.60
N LEU A 146 -1.27 5.42 -3.74
CA LEU A 146 -0.54 5.31 -5.01
C LEU A 146 0.03 6.65 -5.49
N PHE A 147 -0.71 7.73 -5.24
CA PHE A 147 -0.30 9.09 -5.58
C PHE A 147 1.00 9.50 -4.88
N GLU A 148 1.22 9.07 -3.64
CA GLU A 148 2.48 9.29 -2.93
C GLU A 148 3.57 8.27 -3.30
N LEU A 149 3.17 7.01 -3.51
CA LEU A 149 4.10 5.90 -3.74
C LEU A 149 4.80 6.00 -5.09
N VAL A 150 4.07 6.30 -6.17
CA VAL A 150 4.62 6.32 -7.53
C VAL A 150 5.79 7.30 -7.65
N PRO A 151 5.69 8.57 -7.20
CA PRO A 151 6.83 9.49 -7.21
C PRO A 151 8.02 9.01 -6.37
N ARG A 152 7.77 8.32 -5.24
CA ARG A 152 8.85 7.76 -4.41
C ARG A 152 9.59 6.64 -5.14
N LEU A 153 8.88 5.76 -5.84
CA LEU A 153 9.48 4.70 -6.65
C LEU A 153 10.31 5.28 -7.81
N CYS A 154 9.77 6.26 -8.53
CA CYS A 154 10.50 6.91 -9.62
C CYS A 154 11.79 7.59 -9.12
N ARG A 155 11.72 8.32 -7.99
CA ARG A 155 12.91 8.92 -7.38
C ARG A 155 13.92 7.87 -6.90
N GLY A 156 13.45 6.76 -6.34
CA GLY A 156 14.32 5.65 -5.93
C GLY A 156 15.06 5.03 -7.10
N LEU A 157 14.40 4.85 -8.24
CA LEU A 157 15.04 4.38 -9.47
C LEU A 157 16.02 5.42 -10.03
N GLU A 158 15.64 6.69 -10.09
CA GLU A 158 16.51 7.77 -10.53
C GLU A 158 17.78 7.85 -9.67
N GLN A 159 17.62 7.81 -8.35
CA GLN A 159 18.73 7.79 -7.40
C GLN A 159 19.67 6.60 -7.63
N ALA A 160 19.12 5.42 -7.92
CA ALA A 160 19.93 4.23 -8.21
C ALA A 160 20.74 4.37 -9.52
N LEU A 161 20.25 5.14 -10.49
CA LEU A 161 20.87 5.29 -11.80
C LEU A 161 21.92 6.41 -11.84
N VAL A 162 21.61 7.58 -11.26
CA VAL A 162 22.44 8.80 -11.36
C VAL A 162 23.06 9.25 -10.04
N GLY A 163 22.74 8.58 -8.93
CA GLY A 163 23.18 8.97 -7.59
C GLY A 163 22.31 10.07 -6.97
N ALA A 164 22.33 10.14 -5.63
CA ALA A 164 21.45 11.03 -4.85
C ALA A 164 21.63 12.51 -5.17
N ASP A 165 22.86 12.95 -5.44
CA ASP A 165 23.16 14.36 -5.73
C ASP A 165 22.57 14.85 -7.06
N ALA A 166 22.30 13.95 -8.00
CA ALA A 166 21.84 14.30 -9.34
C ALA A 166 20.31 14.19 -9.53
N VAL A 167 19.60 13.59 -8.56
CA VAL A 167 18.13 13.39 -8.63
C VAL A 167 17.41 14.73 -8.79
N GLY A 168 16.50 14.80 -9.77
CA GLY A 168 15.67 15.98 -10.02
C GLY A 168 16.40 17.16 -10.66
N ARG A 169 17.69 17.03 -11.02
CA ARG A 169 18.45 18.07 -11.72
C ARG A 169 18.29 18.03 -13.24
N ALA A 170 17.87 16.88 -13.78
CA ALA A 170 17.67 16.65 -15.20
C ALA A 170 16.44 15.77 -15.43
N GLN A 171 16.10 15.52 -16.70
CA GLN A 171 15.10 14.52 -17.03
C GLN A 171 15.60 13.13 -16.60
N PRO A 172 14.78 12.31 -15.91
CA PRO A 172 15.19 10.97 -15.50
C PRO A 172 15.60 10.12 -16.71
N PRO A 173 16.63 9.26 -16.59
CA PRO A 173 17.16 8.45 -17.69
C PRO A 173 16.29 7.20 -17.99
N PHE A 174 14.98 7.32 -17.82
CA PHE A 174 14.00 6.28 -18.09
C PHE A 174 12.67 6.90 -18.50
N ARG A 175 11.87 6.14 -19.25
CA ARG A 175 10.51 6.54 -19.62
C ARG A 175 9.54 6.18 -18.52
N THR A 176 8.31 6.69 -18.60
CA THR A 176 7.22 6.27 -17.71
C THR A 176 7.02 4.76 -17.80
N PHE A 177 7.46 4.04 -16.78
CA PHE A 177 7.41 2.59 -16.74
C PHE A 177 6.23 2.05 -15.93
N LEU A 178 5.58 2.87 -15.09
CA LEU A 178 4.40 2.49 -14.32
C LEU A 178 3.12 3.03 -14.96
N ARG A 179 2.18 2.14 -15.25
CA ARG A 179 0.81 2.47 -15.67
C ARG A 179 -0.17 1.73 -14.78
N TRP A 180 -1.38 2.25 -14.62
CA TRP A 180 -2.41 1.60 -13.81
C TRP A 180 -3.61 1.24 -14.67
N GLY A 181 -4.18 0.07 -14.42
CA GLY A 181 -5.47 -0.34 -14.96
C GLY A 181 -6.46 -0.60 -13.82
N SER A 182 -7.75 -0.64 -14.15
CA SER A 182 -8.80 -1.08 -13.24
C SER A 182 -9.81 -1.92 -14.01
N TRP A 183 -10.27 -3.00 -13.39
CA TRP A 183 -11.44 -3.75 -13.85
C TRP A 183 -12.71 -3.33 -13.10
N VAL A 184 -12.58 -2.56 -12.02
CA VAL A 184 -13.72 -2.16 -11.18
C VAL A 184 -14.62 -1.20 -11.92
N GLY A 185 -15.91 -1.55 -12.01
CA GLY A 185 -16.91 -0.81 -12.80
C GLY A 185 -16.87 -1.09 -14.32
N GLY A 186 -15.85 -1.80 -14.81
CA GLY A 186 -15.69 -2.16 -16.22
C GLY A 186 -15.95 -3.63 -16.51
N ASP A 187 -15.49 -4.53 -15.65
CA ASP A 187 -15.67 -5.97 -15.79
C ASP A 187 -17.13 -6.38 -15.50
N ARG A 188 -17.75 -7.04 -16.47
CA ARG A 188 -19.16 -7.49 -16.44
C ARG A 188 -19.28 -9.00 -16.43
N GLU A 189 -18.16 -9.72 -16.48
CA GLU A 189 -18.17 -11.17 -16.55
C GLU A 189 -18.84 -11.75 -15.31
N GLY A 190 -20.00 -12.39 -15.49
CA GLY A 190 -20.78 -12.97 -14.38
C GLY A 190 -21.40 -11.96 -13.40
N ASN A 191 -21.35 -10.66 -13.66
CA ASN A 191 -21.85 -9.62 -12.75
C ASN A 191 -22.90 -8.70 -13.43
N PRO A 192 -24.20 -9.01 -13.31
CA PRO A 192 -25.26 -8.21 -13.93
C PRO A 192 -25.43 -6.81 -13.31
N ALA A 193 -24.82 -6.54 -12.15
CA ALA A 193 -24.88 -5.23 -11.52
C ALA A 193 -24.02 -4.17 -12.24
N VAL A 194 -23.04 -4.60 -13.05
CA VAL A 194 -22.17 -3.68 -13.81
C VAL A 194 -22.80 -3.40 -15.17
N THR A 195 -23.64 -2.35 -15.23
CA THR A 195 -24.33 -1.93 -16.45
C THR A 195 -23.50 -0.91 -17.26
N ALA A 196 -23.95 -0.59 -18.49
CA ALA A 196 -23.33 0.49 -19.28
C ALA A 196 -23.31 1.85 -18.58
N GLN A 197 -24.38 2.17 -17.84
CA GLN A 197 -24.48 3.39 -17.06
C GLN A 197 -23.48 3.40 -15.89
N ILE A 198 -23.27 2.25 -15.25
CA ILE A 198 -22.26 2.09 -14.20
C ILE A 198 -20.86 2.29 -14.77
N THR A 199 -20.53 1.65 -15.90
CA THR A 199 -19.22 1.81 -16.54
C THR A 199 -18.97 3.25 -17.00
N GLN A 200 -20.00 3.98 -17.43
CA GLN A 200 -19.86 5.39 -17.79
C GLN A 200 -19.66 6.30 -16.56
N ALA A 201 -20.23 5.93 -15.42
CA ALA A 201 -20.14 6.69 -14.18
C ALA A 201 -18.86 6.39 -13.37
N ALA A 202 -18.19 5.26 -13.67
CA ALA A 202 -16.93 4.83 -13.08
C ALA A 202 -15.74 5.58 -13.68
#